data_AF-U7GT44-F1
#
_entry.id   AF-U7GT44-F1
#
_cell.length_a   1.000
_cell.length_b   1.000
_cell.length_c   1.000
_cell.angle_alpha   90.00
_cell.angle_beta   90.00
_cell.angle_gamma   90.00
#
_symmetry.space_group_name_H-M   'P 1'
#
loop_
_entity.id
_entity.type
_entity.pdbx_description
1 polymer ?
#
loop_
_entity_poly.entity_id
_entity_poly.type
_entity_poly.pdbx_seq_one_letter_code
_entity_poly.pdbx_strand_id
1 'polypeptide(L)' 'MYPFSLTQVAKALGYASWHHANQLIMRVEQEKGVNIKQSDNKYHVAIMAGQVMQTHKYSQAAIDLLELVKNGEDYEIQV' A
#
# COMPACT_ATOMS: atom_id res chain seq x y z
N MET A 1 -11.42 -3.86 6.03
CA MET A 1 -10.81 -5.21 5.98
C MET A 1 -9.49 -5.12 5.25
N TYR A 2 -8.46 -5.89 5.65
CA TYR A 2 -7.13 -5.88 5.03
C TYR A 2 -6.79 -7.26 4.45
N PRO A 3 -7.47 -7.71 3.37
CA PRO A 3 -7.31 -9.07 2.87
C PRO A 3 -6.05 -9.26 2.02
N PHE A 4 -5.44 -8.17 1.54
CA PHE A 4 -4.41 -8.22 0.50
C PHE A 4 -2.99 -8.20 1.08
N SER A 5 -2.09 -8.96 0.47
CA SER A 5 -0.63 -8.72 0.56
C SER A 5 -0.18 -7.70 -0.47
N LEU A 6 1.03 -7.16 -0.34
CA LEU A 6 1.58 -6.22 -1.31
C LEU A 6 1.71 -6.84 -2.72
N THR A 7 1.96 -8.14 -2.81
CA THR A 7 1.94 -8.89 -4.07
C THR A 7 0.56 -8.91 -4.69
N GLN A 8 -0.50 -9.09 -3.90
CA GLN A 8 -1.88 -9.06 -4.40
C GLN A 8 -2.29 -7.65 -4.83
N VAL A 9 -1.86 -6.61 -4.10
CA VAL A 9 -2.03 -5.21 -4.51
C VAL A 9 -1.36 -4.96 -5.86
N ALA A 10 -0.10 -5.38 -6.02
CA ALA A 10 0.60 -5.25 -7.30
C ALA A 10 -0.14 -5.95 -8.44
N LYS A 11 -0.63 -7.18 -8.21
CA LYS A 11 -1.41 -7.92 -9.20
C LYS A 11 -2.72 -7.21 -9.57
N ALA A 12 -3.42 -6.62 -8.59
CA ALA A 12 -4.64 -5.85 -8.83
C ALA A 12 -4.37 -4.61 -9.71
N LEU A 13 -3.20 -3.99 -9.56
CA LEU A 13 -2.74 -2.84 -10.35
C LEU A 13 -2.16 -3.22 -11.73
N GLY A 14 -2.14 -4.51 -12.07
CA GLY A 14 -1.61 -5.02 -13.35
C GLY A 14 -0.10 -5.30 -13.37
N TYR A 15 0.57 -5.32 -12.21
CA TYR A 15 1.99 -5.64 -12.11
C TYR A 15 2.26 -7.11 -11.76
N ALA A 16 3.40 -7.62 -12.21
CA ALA A 16 3.84 -8.99 -11.92
C ALA A 16 4.52 -9.16 -10.55
N SER A 17 4.98 -8.06 -9.93
CA SER A 17 5.78 -8.10 -8.70
C SER A 17 5.42 -7.00 -7.72
N TRP A 18 5.49 -7.33 -6.43
CA TRP A 18 5.25 -6.42 -5.30
C TRP A 18 6.17 -5.20 -5.31
N HIS A 19 7.35 -5.29 -5.93
CA HIS A 19 8.29 -4.18 -6.04
C HIS A 19 7.66 -2.95 -6.68
N HIS A 20 6.81 -3.13 -7.69
CA HIS A 20 6.12 -2.02 -8.35
C HIS A 20 5.10 -1.32 -7.45
N ALA A 21 4.31 -2.08 -6.69
CA ALA A 21 3.42 -1.49 -5.69
C ALA A 21 4.21 -0.75 -4.59
N ASN A 22 5.35 -1.30 -4.15
CA ASN A 22 6.22 -0.61 -3.20
C ASN A 22 6.81 0.69 -3.79
N GLN A 23 7.14 0.73 -5.08
CA GLN A 23 7.58 1.95 -5.76
C GLN A 23 6.50 3.04 -5.74
N LEU A 24 5.23 2.66 -5.95
CA LEU A 24 4.13 3.61 -5.85
C LEU A 24 3.97 4.14 -4.42
N ILE A 25 4.14 3.30 -3.40
CA ILE A 25 4.14 3.75 -1.99
C ILE A 25 5.30 4.73 -1.71
N MET A 26 6.49 4.45 -2.23
CA MET A 26 7.62 5.37 -2.08
C MET A 26 7.39 6.68 -2.84
N ARG A 27 6.71 6.64 -3.97
CA ARG A 27 6.30 7.85 -4.71
C ARG A 27 5.33 8.69 -3.90
N VAL A 28 4.34 8.06 -3.28
CA VAL A 28 3.41 8.73 -2.34
C VAL A 28 4.16 9.42 -1.19
N GLU A 29 5.14 8.73 -0.62
CA GLU A 29 6.02 9.29 0.43
C GLU A 29 6.86 10.47 -0.07
N GLN A 30 7.38 10.40 -1.30
CA GLN A 30 8.14 11.50 -1.92
C GLN A 30 7.26 12.71 -2.25
N GLU A 31 6.04 12.50 -2.76
CA GLU A 31 5.14 13.56 -3.21
C GLU A 31 4.41 14.25 -2.05
N LYS A 32 4.03 13.49 -1.00
CA LYS A 32 3.19 13.99 0.09
C LYS A 32 3.86 13.92 1.47
N GLY A 33 5.06 13.35 1.57
CA GLY A 33 5.76 13.16 2.86
C GLY A 33 5.14 12.09 3.75
N VAL A 34 4.21 11.27 3.23
CA VAL A 34 3.46 10.28 4.00
C VAL A 34 3.77 8.87 3.53
N ASN A 35 4.24 8.04 4.45
CA ASN A 35 4.47 6.63 4.21
C ASN A 35 3.28 5.79 4.72
N ILE A 36 2.41 5.35 3.81
CA ILE A 36 1.19 4.63 4.19
C ILE A 36 1.45 3.28 4.88
N LYS A 37 2.67 2.70 4.82
CA LYS A 37 3.01 1.44 5.51
C LYS A 37 3.73 1.61 6.86
N GLN A 38 4.03 2.85 7.27
CA GLN A 38 4.79 3.11 8.50
C GLN A 38 3.95 2.92 9.76
N SER A 39 2.64 3.09 9.67
CA SER A 39 1.69 2.90 10.76
C SER A 39 0.48 2.08 10.30
N ASP A 40 -0.32 1.65 11.27
CA ASP A 40 -1.63 1.08 11.01
C ASP A 40 -2.62 2.23 10.71
N ASN A 41 -3.23 2.18 9.54
CA ASN A 41 -4.14 3.21 9.02
C ASN A 41 -5.14 2.58 8.02
N LYS A 42 -5.98 3.39 7.38
CA LYS A 42 -7.02 2.90 6.46
C LYS A 42 -6.49 2.10 5.26
N TYR A 43 -5.22 2.27 4.89
CA TYR A 43 -4.58 1.63 3.75
C TYR A 43 -3.84 0.35 4.15
N HIS A 44 -3.21 0.34 5.32
CA HIS A 44 -2.27 -0.69 5.72
C HIS A 44 -2.37 -1.02 7.21
N VAL A 45 -2.14 -2.30 7.55
CA VAL A 45 -1.89 -2.75 8.92
C VAL A 45 -0.74 -3.75 8.96
N ALA A 46 0.06 -3.70 10.02
CA ALA A 46 1.08 -4.69 10.33
C ALA A 46 0.57 -5.64 11.42
N ILE A 47 0.25 -6.88 11.03
CA ILE A 47 -0.24 -7.89 11.96
C ILE A 47 0.93 -8.77 12.41
N MET A 48 1.08 -8.99 13.71
CA MET A 48 2.06 -9.95 14.21
C MET A 48 1.59 -11.39 13.94
N ALA A 49 2.38 -12.14 13.19
CA ALA A 49 2.26 -13.56 12.96
C ALA A 49 3.26 -14.29 13.87
N GLY A 50 2.77 -14.74 15.03
CA GLY A 50 3.60 -15.36 16.07
C GLY A 50 4.46 -14.35 16.82
N GLN A 51 5.63 -14.77 17.28
CA GLN A 51 6.49 -13.96 18.16
C GLN A 51 7.47 -13.03 17.43
N VAL A 52 7.68 -13.22 16.12
CA VAL A 52 8.80 -12.56 15.42
C VAL A 52 8.45 -12.03 14.03
N MET A 53 7.43 -12.56 13.35
CA MET A 53 7.14 -12.20 11.96
C MET A 53 6.00 -11.20 11.88
N GLN A 54 6.23 -9.99 11.37
CA GLN A 54 5.15 -9.07 11.02
C GLN A 54 4.70 -9.34 9.58
N THR A 55 3.39 -9.45 9.36
CA THR A 55 2.78 -9.52 8.03
C THR A 55 2.06 -8.22 7.72
N HIS A 56 2.45 -7.59 6.62
CA HIS A 56 1.82 -6.36 6.14
C HIS A 56 0.59 -6.70 5.30
N LYS A 57 -0.54 -6.14 5.69
CA LYS A 57 -1.83 -6.32 5.02
C LYS A 57 -2.37 -4.99 4.54
N TYR A 58 -3.04 -5.03 3.40
CA TYR A 58 -3.52 -3.87 2.69
C TYR A 58 -5.03 -3.97 2.45
N SER A 59 -5.70 -2.83 2.51
CA SER A 59 -7.13 -2.71 2.24
C SER A 59 -7.40 -2.45 0.76
N GLN A 60 -8.68 -2.46 0.38
CA GLN A 60 -9.09 -2.00 -0.94
C GLN A 60 -8.69 -0.54 -1.19
N ALA A 61 -8.79 0.32 -0.17
CA ALA A 61 -8.43 1.73 -0.29
C ALA A 61 -6.94 1.94 -0.65
N ALA A 62 -6.07 0.99 -0.30
CA ALA A 62 -4.67 1.03 -0.75
C ALA A 62 -4.54 0.76 -2.24
N ILE A 63 -5.33 -0.15 -2.80
CA ILE A 63 -5.36 -0.41 -4.24
C ILE A 63 -5.86 0.84 -4.96
N ASP A 64 -6.97 1.41 -4.50
CA ASP A 64 -7.59 2.59 -5.13
C ASP A 64 -6.63 3.79 -5.10
N LEU A 65 -5.95 4.04 -3.97
CA LEU A 65 -4.93 5.09 -3.87
C LEU A 65 -3.77 4.85 -4.84
N LEU A 66 -3.20 3.64 -4.86
CA LEU A 66 -2.05 3.35 -5.72
C LEU A 66 -2.43 3.31 -7.21
N GLU A 67 -3.69 3.06 -7.55
CA GLU A 67 -4.21 3.20 -8.91
C GLU A 67 -4.19 4.67 -9.37
N LEU A 68 -4.66 5.60 -8.53
CA LEU A 68 -4.56 7.05 -8.80
C LEU A 68 -3.11 7.48 -8.99
N VAL A 69 -2.22 7.06 -8.10
CA VAL A 69 -0.78 7.35 -8.17
C VAL A 69 -0.14 6.79 -9.45
N LYS A 70 -0.53 5.57 -9.84
CA LYS A 70 -0.08 4.92 -11.07
C LYS A 70 -0.52 5.68 -12.31
N ASN A 71 -1.76 6.19 -12.32
CA ASN A 71 -2.31 6.95 -13.43
C ASN A 71 -1.83 8.42 -13.45
N GLY A 72 -1.17 8.88 -12.38
CA GLY A 72 -0.73 10.27 -12.24
C GLY A 72 -1.90 11.23 -11.98
N GLU A 73 -2.98 10.71 -11.42
CA GLU A 73 -4.16 11.50 -11.03
C GLU A 73 -3.91 12.20 -9.69
N ASP A 74 -4.67 13.26 -9.42
CA ASP A 74 -4.62 13.91 -8.10
C ASP A 74 -5.25 13.02 -7.04
N TYR A 75 -4.59 12.93 -5.88
CA TYR A 75 -5.05 12.15 -4.75
C TYR A 75 -4.77 12.85 -3.42
N GLU A 76 -5.65 12.60 -2.46
CA GLU A 76 -5.50 13.03 -1.07
C GLU A 76 -5.23 11.82 -0.17
N ILE A 77 -4.37 12.02 0.82
CA ILE A 77 -4.03 11.00 1.81
C ILE A 77 -4.64 11.40 3.14
N GLN A 78 -5.32 10.45 3.77
CA GLN A 78 -5.74 10.56 5.15
C GLN A 78 -5.24 9.30 5.87
N VAL A 79 -4.18 9.49 6.66
CA VAL A 79 -3.53 8.44 7.46
C VAL A 79 -3.82 8.65 8.94
#